data_AF-A0A941YIR2-F1
#
_entry.id   AF-A0A941YIR2-F1
#
_cell.length_a   1.000
_cell.length_b   1.000
_cell.length_c   1.000
_cell.angle_alpha   90.00
_cell.angle_beta   90.00
_cell.angle_gamma   90.00
#
_symmetry.space_group_name_H-M   'P 1'
#
loop_
_entity.id
_entity.type
_entity.pdbx_description
1 polymer ?
#
loop_
_entity_poly.entity_id
_entity_poly.type
_entity_poly.pdbx_seq_one_letter_code
_entity_poly.pdbx_strand_id
1 'polypeptide(L)'
;MGPLLLALASAPIAIQLSAPKATYASGEEVIFRALVKNNTKETIEMVAERDGMNWGRKAPFCVLEAKQANGTWDPLLMKGVGRCGNANPLQASDFVEIEKGKSGDILQGMPWSKYEVKECLRKPGTYTIRLRYDSTPVFEAWLGGPLMPDKEAEQKMNLKSHYDKTPKGVFLSNEVTIKIQ
;
A
#
# COMPACT_ATOMS: atom_id res chain seq x y z
N MET A 1 11.72 -40.53 18.51
CA MET A 1 11.74 -39.51 17.45
C MET A 1 10.38 -38.84 17.45
N GLY A 2 10.27 -37.61 17.98
CA GLY A 2 9.01 -36.86 17.99
C GLY A 2 8.85 -36.05 16.70
N PRO A 3 7.62 -35.85 16.19
CA PRO A 3 7.40 -35.04 15.00
C PRO A 3 7.75 -33.58 15.31
N LEU A 4 8.66 -33.03 14.50
CA LEU A 4 9.01 -31.61 14.53
C LEU A 4 7.83 -30.82 13.95
N LEU A 5 6.97 -30.26 14.82
CA LEU A 5 5.96 -29.30 14.42
C LEU A 5 6.67 -28.00 14.01
N LEU A 6 6.83 -27.78 12.70
CA LEU A 6 7.15 -26.46 12.18
C LEU A 6 5.96 -25.53 12.49
N ALA A 7 6.09 -24.73 13.53
CA ALA A 7 5.21 -23.58 13.72
C ALA A 7 5.45 -22.63 12.53
N LEU A 8 4.46 -22.54 11.63
CA LEU A 8 4.45 -21.51 10.60
C LEU A 8 4.46 -20.15 11.32
N ALA A 9 5.57 -19.43 11.23
CA ALA A 9 5.67 -18.10 11.80
C ALA A 9 4.56 -17.22 11.18
N SER A 10 3.72 -16.64 12.02
CA SER A 10 2.69 -15.70 11.58
C SER A 10 3.34 -14.49 10.92
N ALA A 11 2.77 -14.00 9.82
CA ALA A 11 3.25 -12.78 9.17
C ALA A 11 3.30 -11.61 10.18
N PRO A 12 4.34 -10.75 10.13
CA PRO A 12 4.54 -9.67 11.10
C PRO A 12 3.41 -8.64 11.08
N ILE A 13 2.70 -8.52 9.96
CA ILE A 13 1.49 -7.71 9.84
C ILE A 13 0.39 -8.46 9.10
N ALA A 14 -0.86 -8.04 9.31
CA ALA A 14 -2.00 -8.41 8.50
C ALA A 14 -2.72 -7.15 8.00
N ILE A 15 -3.10 -7.12 6.73
CA ILE A 15 -3.78 -5.99 6.10
C ILE A 15 -5.24 -6.35 5.86
N GLN A 16 -6.15 -5.52 6.36
CA GLN A 16 -7.59 -5.63 6.16
C GLN A 16 -8.08 -4.50 5.26
N LEU A 17 -8.39 -4.84 4.01
CA LEU A 17 -9.06 -3.97 3.06
C LEU A 17 -10.58 -4.05 3.24
N SER A 18 -11.25 -2.91 3.15
CA SER A 18 -12.71 -2.83 3.13
C SER A 18 -13.19 -1.72 2.19
N ALA A 19 -14.42 -1.88 1.70
CA ALA A 19 -15.16 -0.87 0.94
C ALA A 19 -16.48 -0.59 1.69
N PRO A 20 -16.97 0.67 1.72
CA PRO A 20 -18.18 1.03 2.43
C PRO A 20 -19.46 0.47 1.78
N LYS A 21 -19.41 0.11 0.50
CA LYS A 21 -20.52 -0.47 -0.25
C LYS A 21 -20.03 -1.68 -1.06
N ALA A 22 -20.95 -2.59 -1.38
CA ALA A 22 -20.70 -3.70 -2.29
C ALA A 22 -21.02 -3.35 -3.75
N THR A 23 -21.80 -2.29 -4.00
CA THR A 23 -22.28 -1.92 -5.34
C THR A 23 -22.09 -0.42 -5.55
N TYR A 24 -21.62 -0.05 -6.73
CA TYR A 24 -21.34 1.31 -7.17
C TYR A 24 -21.88 1.54 -8.58
N ALA A 25 -22.32 2.76 -8.88
CA ALA A 25 -22.64 3.15 -10.25
C ALA A 25 -21.35 3.33 -11.09
N SER A 26 -21.44 3.14 -12.40
CA SER A 26 -20.34 3.45 -13.32
C SER A 26 -19.88 4.91 -13.16
N GLY A 27 -18.59 5.09 -12.85
CA GLY A 27 -17.99 6.40 -12.58
C GLY A 27 -18.23 6.95 -11.17
N GLU A 28 -18.94 6.24 -10.30
CA GLU A 28 -18.99 6.54 -8.86
C GLU A 28 -17.60 6.33 -8.24
N GLU A 29 -17.26 7.19 -7.28
CA GLU A 29 -16.00 7.08 -6.54
C GLU A 29 -16.05 5.87 -5.59
N VAL A 30 -15.10 4.95 -5.73
CA VAL A 30 -14.93 3.82 -4.82
C VAL A 30 -13.83 4.14 -3.82
N ILE A 31 -14.22 4.29 -2.55
CA ILE A 31 -13.29 4.59 -1.46
C ILE A 31 -12.96 3.31 -0.70
N PHE A 32 -11.70 2.89 -0.72
CA PHE A 32 -11.23 1.79 0.10
C PHE A 32 -10.62 2.28 1.42
N ARG A 33 -10.71 1.45 2.46
CA ARG A 33 -10.00 1.60 3.74
C ARG A 33 -9.08 0.41 3.97
N ALA A 34 -7.88 0.67 4.48
CA ALA A 34 -6.89 -0.38 4.77
C ALA A 34 -6.42 -0.27 6.24
N LEU A 35 -6.85 -1.22 7.07
CA LEU A 35 -6.40 -1.35 8.45
C LEU A 35 -5.25 -2.36 8.52
N VAL A 36 -4.17 -1.99 9.19
CA VAL A 36 -3.01 -2.87 9.38
C VAL A 36 -2.93 -3.27 10.84
N LYS A 37 -2.92 -4.57 11.08
CA LYS A 37 -2.69 -5.18 12.39
C LYS A 37 -1.20 -5.47 12.55
N ASN A 38 -0.60 -4.96 13.61
CA ASN A 38 0.75 -5.33 14.03
C ASN A 38 0.72 -6.62 14.86
N ASN A 39 1.31 -7.70 14.34
CA ASN A 39 1.41 -9.00 15.01
C ASN A 39 2.76 -9.21 15.69
N THR A 40 3.66 -8.23 15.64
CA THR A 40 4.97 -8.29 16.27
C THR A 40 4.89 -7.93 17.76
N LYS A 41 6.02 -8.10 18.47
CA LYS A 41 6.16 -7.70 19.88
C LYS A 41 6.63 -6.25 20.05
N GLU A 42 6.88 -5.55 18.94
CA GLU A 42 7.48 -4.22 18.89
C GLU A 42 6.50 -3.22 18.25
N THR A 43 6.71 -1.92 18.45
CA THR A 43 6.03 -0.90 17.65
C THR A 43 6.65 -0.90 16.26
N ILE A 44 5.81 -0.92 15.23
CA ILE A 44 6.24 -0.87 13.84
C ILE A 44 5.84 0.47 13.23
N GLU A 45 6.43 0.79 12.09
CA GLU A 45 6.02 1.93 11.28
C GLU A 45 5.62 1.49 9.88
N MET A 46 4.55 2.09 9.35
CA MET A 46 4.04 1.86 8.01
C MET A 46 3.94 3.19 7.28
N VAL A 47 4.31 3.24 6.01
CA VAL A 47 4.10 4.43 5.19
C VAL A 47 2.77 4.34 4.48
N ALA A 48 1.97 5.40 4.57
CA ALA A 48 0.73 5.53 3.81
C ALA A 48 1.01 5.62 2.30
N GLU A 49 -0.01 5.39 1.46
CA GLU A 49 0.15 5.65 0.02
C GLU A 49 0.50 7.12 -0.22
N ARG A 50 1.52 7.32 -1.03
CA ARG A 50 2.05 8.62 -1.45
C ARG A 50 2.38 8.56 -2.92
N ASP A 51 2.57 9.75 -3.49
CA ASP A 51 2.86 9.95 -4.89
C ASP A 51 3.98 9.04 -5.42
N GLY A 52 3.68 8.34 -6.51
CA GLY A 52 4.62 7.46 -7.19
C GLY A 52 4.77 6.06 -6.60
N MET A 53 4.19 5.75 -5.44
CA MET A 53 4.27 4.41 -4.84
C MET A 53 3.48 3.36 -5.61
N ASN A 54 2.28 3.73 -6.05
CA ASN A 54 1.40 2.91 -6.87
C ASN A 54 2.01 2.56 -8.25
N TRP A 55 2.86 3.43 -8.80
CA TRP A 55 3.57 3.23 -10.08
C TRP A 55 5.01 2.72 -9.95
N GLY A 56 5.43 2.35 -8.74
CA GLY A 56 6.77 1.79 -8.53
C GLY A 56 7.92 2.80 -8.61
N ARG A 57 7.65 4.11 -8.53
CA ARG A 57 8.68 5.16 -8.59
C ARG A 57 9.36 5.43 -7.26
N LYS A 58 8.65 5.17 -6.16
CA LYS A 58 9.12 5.37 -4.78
C LYS A 58 8.59 4.22 -3.93
N ALA A 59 9.41 3.70 -3.04
CA ALA A 59 9.03 2.65 -2.12
C ALA A 59 8.55 3.23 -0.77
N PRO A 60 7.77 2.46 0.02
CA PRO A 60 7.24 1.12 -0.30
C PRO A 60 6.20 1.19 -1.42
N PHE A 61 6.06 0.10 -2.19
CA PHE A 61 5.02 0.05 -3.21
C PHE A 61 3.68 -0.26 -2.57
N CYS A 62 2.67 0.51 -2.93
CA CYS A 62 1.36 0.46 -2.29
C CYS A 62 0.31 0.50 -3.40
N VAL A 63 -0.18 -0.67 -3.82
CA VAL A 63 -0.91 -0.84 -5.08
C VAL A 63 -2.23 -1.58 -4.82
N LEU A 64 -3.35 -0.96 -5.18
CA LEU A 64 -4.60 -1.71 -5.33
C LEU A 64 -4.53 -2.53 -6.61
N GLU A 65 -4.88 -3.80 -6.51
CA GLU A 65 -4.98 -4.72 -7.63
C GLU A 65 -6.43 -5.15 -7.77
N ALA A 66 -6.88 -5.33 -9.00
CA ALA A 66 -8.20 -5.81 -9.32
C ALA A 66 -8.13 -6.95 -10.35
N LYS A 67 -9.08 -7.88 -10.25
CA LYS A 67 -9.36 -8.84 -11.30
C LYS A 67 -10.87 -8.93 -11.52
N GLN A 68 -11.27 -9.18 -12.75
CA GLN A 68 -12.61 -9.70 -13.04
C GLN A 68 -12.62 -11.23 -12.92
N ALA A 69 -13.79 -11.87 -13.00
CA ALA A 69 -13.92 -13.32 -12.78
C ALA A 69 -12.88 -14.13 -13.58
N ASN A 70 -12.09 -14.95 -12.88
CA ASN A 70 -10.97 -15.77 -13.41
C ASN A 70 -9.89 -15.00 -14.18
N GLY A 71 -9.85 -13.68 -14.07
CA GLY A 71 -8.84 -12.83 -14.68
C GLY A 71 -7.53 -12.80 -13.90
N THR A 72 -6.53 -12.18 -14.51
CA THR A 72 -5.26 -11.84 -13.86
C THR A 72 -5.44 -10.66 -12.91
N TRP A 73 -4.62 -10.59 -11.88
CA TRP A 73 -4.51 -9.41 -11.04
C TRP A 73 -3.82 -8.29 -11.81
N ASP A 74 -4.57 -7.23 -12.09
CA ASP A 74 -4.07 -6.03 -12.73
C ASP A 74 -4.03 -4.89 -11.71
N PRO A 75 -2.94 -4.11 -11.66
CA PRO A 75 -2.88 -2.96 -10.78
C PRO A 75 -3.87 -1.88 -11.27
N LEU A 76 -4.61 -1.28 -10.34
CA LEU A 76 -5.55 -0.18 -10.58
C LEU A 76 -4.79 1.13 -10.81
N LEU A 77 -4.15 1.23 -11.98
CA LEU A 77 -3.31 2.36 -12.36
C LEU A 77 -3.84 2.96 -13.65
N MET A 78 -3.90 4.29 -13.70
CA MET A 78 -4.28 5.00 -14.91
C MET A 78 -3.22 4.79 -16.00
N LYS A 79 -3.61 4.12 -17.09
CA LYS A 79 -2.73 3.89 -18.25
C LYS A 79 -2.62 5.16 -19.10
N GLY A 80 -1.43 5.46 -19.62
CA GLY A 80 -1.24 6.44 -20.69
C GLY A 80 -1.17 7.91 -20.28
N VAL A 81 -1.14 8.25 -18.98
CA VAL A 81 -0.89 9.63 -18.55
C VAL A 81 0.61 9.83 -18.40
N GLY A 82 1.19 10.65 -19.29
CA GLY A 82 2.54 11.17 -19.13
C GLY A 82 2.63 11.95 -17.82
N ARG A 83 3.29 11.38 -16.81
CA ARG A 83 3.50 12.01 -15.50
C ARG A 83 4.92 12.55 -15.44
N CYS A 84 5.08 13.79 -14.96
CA CYS A 84 6.36 14.39 -14.60
C CYS A 84 7.22 13.37 -13.85
N GLY A 85 8.50 13.22 -14.19
CA GLY A 85 9.37 12.16 -13.68
C GLY A 85 9.66 12.22 -12.17
N ASN A 86 9.27 13.29 -11.49
CA ASN A 86 9.60 13.54 -10.10
C ASN A 86 8.57 12.89 -9.16
N ALA A 87 9.05 12.21 -8.12
CA ALA A 87 8.25 11.83 -6.96
C ALA A 87 8.73 12.67 -5.77
N ASN A 88 7.80 13.25 -5.01
CA ASN A 88 8.11 14.00 -3.81
C ASN A 88 8.86 13.09 -2.83
N PRO A 89 9.83 13.61 -2.08
CA PRO A 89 10.47 12.84 -1.03
C PRO A 89 9.48 12.44 0.06
N LEU A 90 9.70 11.27 0.68
CA LEU A 90 9.01 10.93 1.91
C LEU A 90 9.43 11.88 3.04
N GLN A 91 8.57 12.07 4.02
CA GLN A 91 8.86 12.81 5.25
C GLN A 91 8.65 11.90 6.46
N ALA A 92 9.26 12.23 7.59
CA ALA A 92 9.05 11.47 8.83
C ALA A 92 7.56 11.39 9.21
N SER A 93 6.79 12.44 8.92
CA SER A 93 5.33 12.51 9.13
C SER A 93 4.51 11.57 8.24
N ASP A 94 5.10 10.97 7.20
CA ASP A 94 4.43 9.98 6.36
C ASP A 94 4.40 8.58 6.99
N PHE A 95 5.20 8.37 8.04
CA PHE A 95 5.27 7.12 8.78
C PHE A 95 4.20 7.10 9.88
N VAL A 96 3.42 6.04 9.87
CA VAL A 96 2.34 5.78 10.83
C VAL A 96 2.84 4.73 11.80
N GLU A 97 2.98 5.11 13.07
CA GLU A 97 3.29 4.16 14.13
C GLU A 97 2.08 3.25 14.42
N ILE A 98 2.33 1.96 14.52
CA ILE A 98 1.34 0.95 14.92
C ILE A 98 1.92 0.18 16.10
N GLU A 99 1.41 0.48 17.29
CA GLU A 99 1.82 -0.20 18.52
C GLU A 99 1.63 -1.71 18.44
N LYS A 100 2.42 -2.44 19.24
CA LYS A 100 2.35 -3.91 19.35
C LYS A 100 0.92 -4.39 19.58
N GLY A 101 0.45 -5.32 18.76
CA GLY A 101 -0.89 -5.88 18.88
C GLY A 101 -2.03 -4.89 18.61
N LYS A 102 -1.76 -3.66 18.12
CA LYS A 102 -2.79 -2.70 17.73
C LYS A 102 -3.02 -2.72 16.21
N SER A 103 -4.10 -2.06 15.81
CA SER A 103 -4.40 -1.82 14.41
C SER A 103 -4.33 -0.32 14.11
N GLY A 104 -3.78 0.04 12.95
CA GLY A 104 -3.72 1.42 12.46
C GLY A 104 -4.31 1.53 11.05
N ASP A 105 -4.92 2.67 10.74
CA ASP A 105 -5.34 2.99 9.36
C ASP A 105 -4.16 3.57 8.59
N ILE A 106 -3.58 2.77 7.68
CA ILE A 106 -2.43 3.23 6.89
C ILE A 106 -2.81 4.22 5.81
N LEU A 107 -4.10 4.49 5.61
CA LEU A 107 -4.56 5.55 4.73
C LEU A 107 -4.84 6.85 5.47
N GLN A 108 -4.80 6.86 6.81
CA GLN A 108 -5.11 8.04 7.62
C GLN A 108 -6.44 8.71 7.22
N GLY A 109 -7.46 7.92 6.88
CA GLY A 109 -8.74 8.45 6.39
C GLY A 109 -8.73 9.05 4.97
N MET A 110 -7.58 9.03 4.27
CA MET A 110 -7.49 9.45 2.88
C MET A 110 -8.10 8.38 1.96
N PRO A 111 -8.95 8.75 1.00
CA PRO A 111 -9.44 7.82 0.00
C PRO A 111 -8.31 7.44 -0.96
N TRP A 112 -8.10 6.13 -1.18
CA TRP A 112 -7.12 5.64 -2.16
C TRP A 112 -7.40 6.23 -3.54
N SER A 113 -6.44 6.99 -4.06
CA SER A 113 -6.35 7.50 -5.45
C SER A 113 -7.70 7.64 -6.20
N LYS A 114 -8.55 8.57 -5.74
CA LYS A 114 -9.93 8.78 -6.24
C LYS A 114 -10.07 8.67 -7.76
N TYR A 115 -9.12 9.27 -8.48
CA TYR A 115 -9.12 9.32 -9.94
C TYR A 115 -8.74 7.98 -10.58
N GLU A 116 -7.70 7.30 -10.10
CA GLU A 116 -7.19 6.08 -10.73
C GLU A 116 -8.19 4.93 -10.62
N VAL A 117 -8.78 4.77 -9.43
CA VAL A 117 -9.81 3.76 -9.18
C VAL A 117 -11.04 4.03 -10.04
N LYS A 118 -11.47 5.30 -10.11
CA LYS A 118 -12.60 5.70 -10.95
C LYS A 118 -12.38 5.41 -12.43
N GLU A 119 -11.19 5.66 -12.98
CA GLU A 119 -10.89 5.37 -14.39
C GLU A 119 -10.79 3.87 -14.68
N CYS A 120 -10.20 3.09 -13.76
CA CYS A 120 -10.00 1.66 -13.95
C CYS A 120 -11.30 0.85 -13.79
N LEU A 121 -12.23 1.32 -12.95
CA LEU A 121 -13.49 0.65 -12.63
C LEU A 121 -14.70 1.25 -13.38
N ARG A 122 -14.52 1.75 -14.61
CA ARG A 122 -15.63 2.31 -15.41
C ARG A 122 -16.55 1.27 -16.02
N LYS A 123 -16.02 0.10 -16.38
CA LYS A 123 -16.82 -0.93 -17.06
C LYS A 123 -17.72 -1.63 -16.04
N PRO A 124 -19.02 -1.82 -16.34
CA PRO A 124 -19.88 -2.64 -15.50
C PRO A 124 -19.33 -4.05 -15.33
N GLY A 125 -19.49 -4.61 -14.13
CA GLY A 125 -19.01 -5.96 -13.81
C GLY A 125 -18.72 -6.16 -12.33
N THR A 126 -18.38 -7.40 -11.98
CA THR A 126 -17.92 -7.76 -10.64
C THR A 126 -16.40 -7.77 -10.62
N TYR A 127 -15.83 -7.08 -9.64
CA TYR A 127 -14.40 -6.96 -9.44
C TYR A 127 -14.02 -7.50 -8.07
N THR A 128 -12.95 -8.27 -8.02
CA THR A 128 -12.28 -8.67 -6.78
C THR A 128 -11.04 -7.81 -6.63
N ILE A 129 -10.92 -7.14 -5.48
CA ILE A 129 -9.91 -6.12 -5.19
C ILE A 129 -9.06 -6.58 -4.02
N ARG A 130 -7.76 -6.32 -4.06
CA ARG A 130 -6.86 -6.45 -2.91
C ARG A 130 -5.83 -5.32 -2.90
N LEU A 131 -5.23 -5.09 -1.75
CA LEU A 131 -4.07 -4.23 -1.60
C LEU A 131 -2.81 -5.08 -1.57
N ARG A 132 -1.79 -4.67 -2.33
CA ARG A 132 -0.42 -5.17 -2.23
C ARG A 132 0.47 -4.08 -1.66
N TYR A 133 1.13 -4.41 -0.55
CA TYR A 133 2.13 -3.56 0.11
C TYR A 133 3.49 -4.25 0.02
N ASP A 134 4.46 -3.60 -0.62
CA ASP A 134 5.79 -4.15 -0.83
C ASP A 134 6.85 -3.20 -0.26
N SER A 135 7.40 -3.60 0.88
CA SER A 135 8.45 -2.89 1.59
C SER A 135 9.83 -3.55 1.43
N THR A 136 9.97 -4.50 0.50
CA THR A 136 11.24 -5.14 0.19
C THR A 136 12.30 -4.26 -0.49
N PRO A 137 11.95 -3.15 -1.19
CA PRO A 137 12.98 -2.32 -1.79
C PRO A 137 13.98 -1.75 -0.77
N VAL A 138 15.23 -1.57 -1.25
CA VAL A 138 16.32 -0.94 -0.49
C VAL A 138 15.99 0.52 -0.15
N PHE A 139 16.61 1.04 0.90
CA PHE A 139 16.30 2.36 1.46
C PHE A 139 16.38 3.51 0.44
N GLU A 140 17.32 3.46 -0.49
CA GLU A 140 17.47 4.47 -1.54
C GLU A 140 16.20 4.63 -2.40
N ALA A 141 15.47 3.54 -2.64
CA ALA A 141 14.21 3.58 -3.38
C ALA A 141 13.08 4.30 -2.63
N TRP A 142 13.22 4.53 -1.32
CA TRP A 142 12.20 5.18 -0.48
C TRP A 142 12.32 6.71 -0.50
N LEU A 143 13.47 7.25 -0.94
CA LEU A 143 13.77 8.67 -0.80
C LEU A 143 12.94 9.56 -1.73
N GLY A 144 12.43 9.05 -2.85
CA GLY A 144 11.85 9.88 -3.92
C GLY A 144 12.93 10.69 -4.66
N GLY A 145 12.53 11.64 -5.49
CA GLY A 145 13.47 12.53 -6.19
C GLY A 145 13.14 12.81 -7.66
N PRO A 146 14.01 13.57 -8.35
CA PRO A 146 15.41 13.86 -8.01
C PRO A 146 15.59 14.83 -6.83
N LEU A 147 16.61 14.56 -6.00
CA LEU A 147 17.05 15.39 -4.87
C LEU A 147 18.45 15.95 -5.15
N MET A 148 18.76 17.15 -4.65
CA MET A 148 20.14 17.64 -4.62
C MET A 148 20.97 16.84 -3.58
N PRO A 149 22.29 16.68 -3.75
CA PRO A 149 23.11 15.81 -2.89
C PRO A 149 23.06 16.14 -1.40
N ASP A 150 23.04 17.42 -1.05
CA ASP A 150 22.92 17.90 0.34
C ASP A 150 21.57 17.50 0.95
N LYS A 151 20.49 17.66 0.17
CA LYS A 151 19.15 17.27 0.57
C LYS A 151 18.97 15.76 0.65
N GLU A 152 19.62 15.00 -0.22
CA GLU A 152 19.61 13.54 -0.15
C GLU A 152 20.28 13.03 1.14
N ALA A 153 21.42 13.60 1.53
CA ALA A 153 22.10 13.22 2.76
C ALA A 153 21.27 13.52 4.01
N GLU A 154 20.68 14.73 4.07
CA GLU A 154 19.73 15.12 5.13
C GLU A 154 18.54 14.14 5.19
N GLN A 155 17.94 13.83 4.03
CA GLN A 155 16.81 12.93 3.92
C GLN A 155 17.13 11.50 4.39
N LYS A 156 18.31 11.00 4.02
CA LYS A 156 18.78 9.67 4.45
C LYS A 156 18.91 9.58 5.97
N MET A 157 19.51 10.60 6.60
CA MET A 157 19.64 10.63 8.06
C MET A 157 18.27 10.67 8.74
N ASN A 158 17.34 11.47 8.20
CA ASN A 158 16.01 11.63 8.77
C ASN A 158 15.14 10.37 8.64
N LEU A 159 15.24 9.63 7.53
CA LEU A 159 14.33 8.50 7.26
C LEU A 159 14.87 7.13 7.63
N LYS A 160 16.18 7.00 7.93
CA LYS A 160 16.79 5.67 8.10
C LYS A 160 16.17 4.88 9.26
N SER A 161 15.98 5.54 10.40
CA SER A 161 15.39 4.92 11.59
C SER A 161 13.94 4.47 11.34
N HIS A 162 13.17 5.28 10.60
CA HIS A 162 11.80 4.97 10.20
C HIS A 162 11.75 3.76 9.26
N TYR A 163 12.62 3.75 8.24
CA TYR A 163 12.77 2.60 7.35
C TYR A 163 13.08 1.31 8.13
N ASP A 164 13.97 1.37 9.12
CA ASP A 164 14.36 0.19 9.90
C ASP A 164 13.23 -0.37 10.76
N LYS A 165 12.28 0.48 11.19
CA LYS A 165 11.07 0.06 11.92
C LYS A 165 9.96 -0.47 11.03
N THR A 166 10.06 -0.35 9.71
CA THR A 166 9.06 -0.91 8.80
C THR A 166 9.29 -2.39 8.55
N PRO A 167 8.28 -3.27 8.81
CA PRO A 167 8.38 -4.69 8.51
C PRO A 167 8.71 -4.89 7.03
N LYS A 168 9.72 -5.71 6.76
CA LYS A 168 10.17 -6.02 5.39
C LYS A 168 9.42 -7.21 4.84
N GLY A 169 8.84 -7.07 3.65
CA GLY A 169 8.13 -8.14 2.97
C GLY A 169 7.14 -7.64 1.95
N VAL A 170 6.50 -8.61 1.29
CA VAL A 170 5.32 -8.38 0.46
C VAL A 170 4.11 -8.84 1.25
N PHE A 171 3.18 -7.93 1.50
CA PHE A 171 1.98 -8.16 2.29
C PHE A 171 0.76 -7.92 1.41
N LEU A 172 -0.15 -8.88 1.42
CA LEU A 172 -1.43 -8.78 0.73
C LEU A 172 -2.55 -8.58 1.75
N SER A 173 -3.54 -7.77 1.40
CA SER A 173 -4.78 -7.73 2.16
C SER A 173 -5.66 -8.95 1.89
N ASN A 174 -6.75 -9.07 2.65
CA ASN A 174 -7.90 -9.83 2.20
C ASN A 174 -8.43 -9.31 0.85
N GLU A 175 -9.21 -10.14 0.18
CA GLU A 175 -9.94 -9.77 -1.04
C GLU A 175 -11.28 -9.12 -0.69
N VAL A 176 -11.66 -8.07 -1.42
CA VAL A 176 -12.95 -7.38 -1.32
C VAL A 176 -13.63 -7.46 -2.69
N THR A 177 -14.86 -7.94 -2.73
CA THR A 177 -15.62 -7.98 -3.99
C THR A 177 -16.59 -6.81 -4.05
N ILE A 178 -16.59 -6.10 -5.18
CA ILE A 178 -17.51 -5.01 -5.48
C ILE A 178 -18.15 -5.21 -6.86
N LYS A 179 -19.30 -4.58 -7.08
CA LYS A 179 -20.03 -4.58 -8.35
C LYS A 179 -20.15 -3.16 -8.89
N ILE A 180 -19.80 -2.98 -10.16
CA ILE A 180 -20.03 -1.75 -10.92
C ILE A 180 -21.25 -1.97 -11.81
N GLN A 181 -22.21 -1.04 -11.80
CA GLN A 181 -23.45 -1.09 -12.59
C GLN A 181 -23.65 0.15 -13.46
#